data_AF-A0A3R5U8Y7-F1
#
_entry.id   AF-A0A3R5U8Y7-F1
#
_cell.length_a   1.000
_cell.length_b   1.000
_cell.length_c   1.000
_cell.angle_alpha   90.00
_cell.angle_beta   90.00
_cell.angle_gamma   90.00
#
_symmetry.space_group_name_H-M   'P 1'
#
loop_
_entity.id
_entity.type
_entity.pdbx_description
1 polymer ?
#
loop_
_entity_poly.entity_id
_entity_poly.type
_entity_poly.pdbx_seq_one_letter_code
_entity_poly.pdbx_strand_id
1 'polypeptide(L)'
;MNRKLFVPILKTIPFTTRKVIDEKIFNQTNFFQSIQSVQNRKQSRLYGYFCRHYKYQQLGFTEPDYETFLNRVLTSYFNRREFTASTKTKSEVRGGGKKPWRQKGLGRARAGSSRSPLWKGGGVCFGPKPKQSKIKINKKEYCLAIKLLLRLAYKQKRILIVQSLIATPLSNIQKTNEIKNLFTSLIKSENNKKSSQAIRLILSEQEYKNFGENFKRASSNISKANVINEKQLTLANFTKPTKFIFTLDAFLKIRSKFL
;
A
#
# COMPACT_ATOMS: atom_id res chain seq x y z
N MET A 1 10.90 -18.13 -6.51
CA MET A 1 9.77 -18.08 -5.55
C MET A 1 10.35 -17.79 -4.16
N ASN A 2 10.39 -16.52 -3.74
CA ASN A 2 10.70 -16.16 -2.35
C ASN A 2 9.39 -15.88 -1.62
N ARG A 3 8.70 -16.95 -1.18
CA ARG A 3 7.49 -16.85 -0.36
C ARG A 3 7.76 -16.29 1.06
N LYS A 4 9.02 -16.02 1.42
CA LYS A 4 9.46 -15.57 2.75
C LYS A 4 9.56 -14.04 2.93
N LEU A 5 9.33 -13.22 1.89
CA LEU A 5 9.55 -11.76 1.98
C LEU A 5 8.33 -10.91 2.38
N PHE A 6 7.15 -11.50 2.60
CA PHE A 6 5.92 -10.74 2.85
C PHE A 6 5.19 -11.06 4.16
N VAL A 7 5.87 -11.70 5.11
CA VAL A 7 5.32 -11.94 6.45
C VAL A 7 6.21 -11.27 7.51
N PRO A 8 6.02 -9.94 7.71
CA PRO A 8 6.12 -9.41 9.07
C PRO A 8 5.14 -8.24 9.34
N ILE A 9 3.96 -8.19 8.70
CA ILE A 9 2.98 -7.12 8.96
C ILE A 9 1.95 -7.53 10.03
N LEU A 10 1.73 -8.83 10.26
CA LEU A 10 0.59 -9.33 11.06
C LEU A 10 0.95 -10.10 12.35
N LYS A 11 2.22 -10.27 12.70
CA LYS A 11 2.59 -10.86 14.01
C LYS A 11 2.77 -9.79 15.08
N THR A 12 1.69 -9.55 15.82
CA THR A 12 1.51 -9.65 17.30
C THR A 12 0.33 -8.75 17.69
N ILE A 13 -0.85 -9.33 17.85
CA ILE A 13 -1.91 -8.70 18.66
C ILE A 13 -2.29 -9.75 19.72
N PRO A 14 -1.85 -9.60 20.98
CA PRO A 14 -2.35 -10.43 22.05
C PRO A 14 -3.83 -10.08 22.30
N PHE A 15 -4.65 -11.11 22.44
CA PHE A 15 -6.09 -11.05 22.61
C PHE A 15 -6.41 -10.95 24.10
N THR A 16 -6.66 -9.76 24.65
CA THR A 16 -7.20 -9.64 26.02
C THR A 16 -8.15 -8.44 26.20
N THR A 17 -9.43 -8.81 26.33
CA THR A 17 -10.50 -8.32 27.25
C THR A 17 -11.21 -6.95 27.08
N ARG A 18 -12.54 -7.03 27.15
CA ARG A 18 -13.65 -6.03 27.10
C ARG A 18 -13.76 -5.12 28.35
N LYS A 19 -14.45 -3.97 28.22
CA LYS A 19 -15.59 -3.44 29.06
C LYS A 19 -16.38 -2.44 28.17
N VAL A 20 -17.64 -2.68 27.77
CA VAL A 20 -18.97 -2.43 28.40
C VAL A 20 -19.15 -0.98 28.88
N ILE A 21 -20.31 -0.40 28.52
CA ILE A 21 -20.86 0.96 28.71
C ILE A 21 -20.89 1.77 27.40
N ASP A 22 -22.08 2.29 27.07
CA ASP A 22 -22.48 3.23 25.99
C ASP A 22 -23.39 2.71 24.86
N GLU A 23 -24.35 1.82 25.15
CA GLU A 23 -25.45 1.49 24.21
C GLU A 23 -26.67 2.42 24.29
N LYS A 24 -26.74 3.35 25.26
CA LYS A 24 -27.93 4.22 25.45
C LYS A 24 -27.83 5.65 24.89
N ILE A 25 -26.72 6.05 24.27
CA ILE A 25 -26.50 7.44 23.83
C ILE A 25 -26.81 7.66 22.34
N PHE A 26 -27.00 6.59 21.56
CA PHE A 26 -26.95 6.67 20.10
C PHE A 26 -28.26 7.00 19.34
N ASN A 27 -29.39 7.20 20.03
CA ASN A 27 -30.70 7.33 19.38
C ASN A 27 -31.37 8.72 19.51
N GLN A 28 -30.65 9.82 19.74
CA GLN A 28 -31.28 11.15 19.77
C GLN A 28 -30.86 12.08 18.62
N THR A 29 -31.87 12.75 18.08
CA THR A 29 -31.98 13.46 16.79
C THR A 29 -31.25 14.79 16.69
N ASN A 30 -30.54 15.25 17.74
CA ASN A 30 -29.87 16.56 17.76
C ASN A 30 -28.35 16.47 17.61
N PHE A 31 -27.89 15.85 16.52
CA PHE A 31 -26.46 15.67 16.19
C PHE A 31 -25.71 17.00 15.95
N PHE A 32 -26.38 18.02 15.40
CA PHE A 32 -25.74 19.27 14.96
C PHE A 32 -25.46 20.28 16.09
N GLN A 33 -26.24 20.31 17.17
CA GLN A 33 -25.97 21.20 18.31
C GLN A 33 -24.73 20.79 19.14
N SER A 34 -24.23 19.56 18.94
CA SER A 34 -23.01 19.08 19.61
C SER A 34 -21.70 19.56 18.99
N ILE A 35 -21.73 20.12 17.76
CA ILE A 35 -20.52 20.46 16.99
C ILE A 35 -19.87 21.75 17.52
N GLN A 36 -20.66 22.69 18.05
CA GLN A 36 -20.18 23.99 18.54
C GLN A 36 -19.61 23.92 19.96
N SER A 37 -20.05 22.97 20.79
CA SER A 37 -19.51 22.77 22.16
C SER A 37 -18.24 21.89 22.22
N VAL A 38 -17.84 21.30 21.08
CA VAL A 38 -16.69 20.37 20.98
C VAL A 38 -15.36 21.06 20.67
N GLN A 39 -15.35 22.36 20.38
CA GLN A 39 -14.11 23.11 20.10
C GLN A 39 -13.11 23.16 21.28
N ASN A 40 -13.52 22.80 22.51
CA ASN A 40 -12.68 22.96 23.71
C ASN A 40 -12.28 21.67 24.45
N ARG A 41 -12.45 20.46 23.90
CA ARG A 41 -11.98 19.22 24.59
C ARG A 41 -11.24 18.26 23.67
N LYS A 42 -9.90 18.26 23.81
CA LYS A 42 -8.90 17.24 23.44
C LYS A 42 -9.36 16.24 22.37
N GLN A 43 -8.84 16.45 21.16
CA GLN A 43 -8.67 15.62 19.95
C GLN A 43 -9.01 14.11 19.93
N SER A 44 -9.26 13.41 21.04
CA SER A 44 -9.38 11.95 21.11
C SER A 44 -10.80 11.38 20.87
N ARG A 45 -11.87 12.19 20.93
CA ARG A 45 -13.26 11.66 20.85
C ARG A 45 -13.83 11.49 19.44
N LEU A 46 -13.41 12.29 18.45
CA LEU A 46 -13.82 12.13 17.03
C LEU A 46 -13.43 10.76 16.45
N TYR A 47 -12.36 10.16 16.98
CA TYR A 47 -11.83 8.88 16.54
C TYR A 47 -12.62 7.66 17.02
N GLY A 48 -13.25 7.74 18.21
CA GLY A 48 -13.95 6.61 18.84
C GLY A 48 -15.28 6.27 18.15
N TYR A 49 -15.96 7.27 17.58
CA TYR A 49 -17.23 7.09 16.88
C TYR A 49 -17.08 6.34 15.55
N PHE A 50 -15.91 6.40 14.92
CA PHE A 50 -15.67 5.83 13.60
C PHE A 50 -15.56 4.29 13.59
N CYS A 51 -15.15 3.70 14.72
CA CYS A 51 -14.83 2.27 14.78
C CYS A 51 -15.91 1.39 15.43
N ARG A 52 -16.97 1.98 16.01
CA ARG A 52 -17.86 1.21 16.88
C ARG A 52 -19.06 0.57 16.22
N HIS A 53 -19.58 1.06 15.12
CA HIS A 53 -20.59 0.33 14.35
C HIS A 53 -20.48 0.77 12.90
N TYR A 54 -20.28 -0.15 11.95
CA TYR A 54 -20.89 -0.16 10.61
C TYR A 54 -20.25 -1.28 9.74
N LYS A 55 -21.08 -2.30 9.46
CA LYS A 55 -21.02 -3.28 8.35
C LYS A 55 -19.77 -4.15 8.18
N TYR A 56 -19.40 -4.96 9.17
CA TYR A 56 -18.61 -6.19 8.93
C TYR A 56 -19.45 -7.47 9.06
N GLN A 57 -20.48 -7.49 9.90
CA GLN A 57 -21.38 -8.64 10.05
C GLN A 57 -22.25 -8.91 8.80
N GLN A 58 -22.62 -7.87 8.03
CA GLN A 58 -23.42 -8.03 6.80
C GLN A 58 -22.65 -8.66 5.62
N LEU A 59 -21.33 -8.83 5.72
CA LEU A 59 -20.48 -9.41 4.66
C LEU A 59 -19.97 -10.82 5.02
N GLY A 60 -20.35 -11.39 6.18
CA GLY A 60 -20.08 -12.79 6.53
C GLY A 60 -18.61 -13.15 6.81
N PHE A 61 -17.75 -12.20 7.15
CA PHE A 61 -16.34 -12.49 7.47
C PHE A 61 -16.10 -12.71 8.97
N THR A 62 -15.47 -13.83 9.31
CA THR A 62 -15.03 -14.18 10.68
C THR A 62 -13.56 -13.79 10.89
N GLU A 63 -13.11 -13.69 12.15
CA GLU A 63 -11.80 -13.09 12.51
C GLU A 63 -10.52 -13.95 12.27
N PRO A 64 -10.46 -14.93 11.34
CA PRO A 64 -9.20 -15.30 10.66
C PRO A 64 -9.17 -15.02 9.14
N ASP A 65 -10.28 -14.62 8.51
CA ASP A 65 -10.38 -14.46 7.04
C ASP A 65 -9.76 -13.15 6.51
N TYR A 66 -9.60 -12.14 7.37
CA TYR A 66 -9.10 -10.83 6.96
C TYR A 66 -7.64 -10.86 6.54
N GLU A 67 -6.83 -11.69 7.20
CA GLU A 67 -5.39 -11.78 6.98
C GLU A 67 -5.10 -12.44 5.63
N THR A 68 -5.76 -13.57 5.36
CA THR A 68 -5.63 -14.29 4.09
C THR A 68 -6.11 -13.42 2.93
N PHE A 69 -7.22 -12.70 3.10
CA PHE A 69 -7.71 -11.72 2.12
C PHE A 69 -6.69 -10.61 1.84
N LEU A 70 -6.18 -9.95 2.89
CA LEU A 70 -5.19 -8.88 2.75
C LEU A 70 -3.91 -9.38 2.08
N ASN A 71 -3.41 -10.55 2.49
CA ASN A 71 -2.22 -11.16 1.92
C ASN A 71 -2.40 -11.47 0.42
N ARG A 72 -3.56 -11.99 0.01
CA ARG A 72 -3.90 -12.24 -1.40
C ARG A 72 -3.92 -10.94 -2.20
N VAL A 73 -4.60 -9.90 -1.70
CA VAL A 73 -4.71 -8.60 -2.38
C VAL A 73 -3.35 -7.92 -2.48
N LEU A 74 -2.55 -7.92 -1.41
CA LEU A 74 -1.20 -7.35 -1.42
C LEU A 74 -0.28 -8.09 -2.39
N THR A 75 -0.28 -9.43 -2.36
CA THR A 75 0.52 -10.25 -3.29
C THR A 75 0.16 -9.93 -4.73
N SER A 76 -1.13 -9.83 -5.04
CA SER A 76 -1.61 -9.47 -6.37
C SER A 76 -1.18 -8.05 -6.77
N TYR A 77 -1.24 -7.10 -5.84
CA TYR A 77 -0.91 -5.69 -6.10
C TYR A 77 0.59 -5.46 -6.35
N PHE A 78 1.44 -6.20 -5.64
CA PHE A 78 2.90 -6.16 -5.79
C PHE A 78 3.43 -7.05 -6.89
N ASN A 79 2.59 -7.89 -7.53
CA ASN A 79 3.00 -8.71 -8.65
C ASN A 79 3.15 -7.87 -9.93
N ARG A 80 4.22 -7.07 -9.97
CA ARG A 80 4.62 -6.20 -11.08
C ARG A 80 5.93 -6.67 -11.70
N ARG A 81 6.28 -7.94 -11.54
CA ARG A 81 7.51 -8.50 -12.09
C ARG A 81 7.41 -8.53 -13.61
N GLU A 82 8.35 -7.88 -14.26
CA GLU A 82 8.53 -7.94 -15.70
C GLU A 82 9.36 -9.17 -16.05
N PHE A 83 8.80 -10.05 -16.89
CA PHE A 83 9.53 -11.18 -17.43
C PHE A 83 10.03 -10.79 -18.82
N THR A 84 11.26 -10.25 -18.87
CA THR A 84 11.92 -9.80 -20.11
C THR A 84 12.86 -10.85 -20.69
N ALA A 85 13.24 -11.86 -19.90
CA ALA A 85 14.09 -12.95 -20.36
C ALA A 85 13.45 -13.67 -21.56
N SER A 86 14.24 -13.84 -22.62
CA SER A 86 13.81 -14.47 -23.87
C SER A 86 14.93 -15.34 -24.42
N THR A 87 14.60 -16.56 -24.83
CA THR A 87 15.48 -17.43 -25.61
C THR A 87 14.97 -17.59 -27.04
N LYS A 88 15.90 -17.83 -27.97
CA LYS A 88 15.55 -18.17 -29.36
C LYS A 88 15.19 -19.64 -29.47
N THR A 89 14.00 -19.90 -30.01
CA THR A 89 13.54 -21.22 -30.44
C THR A 89 14.21 -21.60 -31.76
N LYS A 90 14.14 -22.88 -32.16
CA LYS A 90 14.80 -23.37 -33.39
C LYS A 90 14.40 -22.60 -34.66
N SER A 91 13.19 -22.01 -34.68
CA SER A 91 12.68 -21.19 -35.80
C SER A 91 13.29 -19.78 -35.82
N GLU A 92 13.60 -19.22 -34.65
CA GLU A 92 14.14 -17.86 -34.48
C GLU A 92 15.68 -17.81 -34.61
N VAL A 93 16.38 -18.94 -34.49
CA VAL A 93 17.82 -19.05 -34.76
C VAL A 93 18.08 -18.96 -36.27
N ARG A 94 19.17 -18.31 -36.72
CA ARG A 94 19.53 -18.15 -38.15
C ARG A 94 20.00 -19.48 -38.80
N GLY A 95 19.85 -19.69 -40.12
CA GLY A 95 20.38 -20.88 -40.86
C GLY A 95 19.40 -22.02 -41.23
N GLY A 96 19.67 -23.29 -40.90
CA GLY A 96 18.69 -24.38 -40.68
C GLY A 96 17.62 -24.79 -41.70
N GLY A 97 17.58 -24.23 -42.92
CA GLY A 97 16.58 -24.56 -43.94
C GLY A 97 16.89 -25.81 -44.77
N LYS A 98 18.17 -26.14 -44.96
CA LYS A 98 18.60 -27.36 -45.66
C LYS A 98 18.81 -28.51 -44.67
N LYS A 99 18.29 -29.70 -44.99
CA LYS A 99 18.54 -30.92 -44.22
C LYS A 99 20.04 -31.23 -44.21
N PRO A 100 20.67 -31.48 -43.05
CA PRO A 100 22.12 -31.69 -42.97
C PRO A 100 22.64 -32.84 -43.84
N TRP A 101 21.88 -33.94 -43.93
CA TRP A 101 22.18 -35.08 -44.79
C TRP A 101 20.93 -35.91 -45.11
N ARG A 102 21.03 -36.79 -46.12
CA ARG A 102 19.98 -37.74 -46.50
C ARG A 102 19.59 -38.70 -45.36
N GLN A 103 18.35 -39.18 -45.35
CA GLN A 103 17.78 -39.93 -44.22
C GLN A 103 18.44 -41.29 -43.96
N LYS A 104 19.04 -41.94 -44.97
CA LYS A 104 19.67 -43.27 -44.91
C LYS A 104 20.98 -43.30 -45.72
N GLY A 105 21.85 -44.28 -45.44
CA GLY A 105 23.05 -44.57 -46.23
C GLY A 105 24.35 -43.89 -45.80
N LEU A 106 24.37 -43.18 -44.66
CA LEU A 106 25.57 -42.49 -44.13
C LEU A 106 26.06 -43.05 -42.78
N GLY A 107 25.36 -44.01 -42.17
CA GLY A 107 25.71 -44.55 -40.84
C GLY A 107 25.54 -43.57 -39.66
N ARG A 108 25.20 -42.30 -39.92
CA ARG A 108 24.99 -41.25 -38.90
C ARG A 108 23.56 -41.24 -38.37
N ALA A 109 23.37 -40.69 -37.16
CA ALA A 109 22.05 -40.41 -36.60
C ALA A 109 21.21 -39.52 -37.54
N ARG A 110 19.88 -39.66 -37.50
CA ARG A 110 18.98 -38.89 -38.37
C ARG A 110 18.88 -37.45 -37.87
N ALA A 111 19.06 -36.48 -38.77
CA ALA A 111 18.90 -35.06 -38.46
C ALA A 111 17.89 -34.38 -39.40
N GLY A 112 17.02 -33.54 -38.82
CA GLY A 112 16.06 -32.73 -39.57
C GLY A 112 16.60 -31.34 -39.91
N SER A 113 17.26 -30.68 -38.96
CA SER A 113 17.83 -29.34 -39.12
C SER A 113 19.06 -29.19 -38.22
N SER A 114 20.02 -28.38 -38.65
CA SER A 114 21.20 -28.00 -37.87
C SER A 114 20.89 -27.04 -36.71
N ARG A 115 19.68 -26.44 -36.68
CA ARG A 115 19.23 -25.55 -35.58
C ARG A 115 18.50 -26.30 -34.46
N SER A 116 18.43 -27.62 -34.53
CA SER A 116 17.76 -28.43 -33.51
C SER A 116 18.45 -28.21 -32.15
N PRO A 117 17.70 -28.19 -31.03
CA PRO A 117 18.24 -28.09 -29.65
C PRO A 117 19.34 -29.10 -29.32
N LEU A 118 19.38 -30.23 -30.03
CA LEU A 118 20.41 -31.25 -29.87
C LEU A 118 21.79 -30.80 -30.39
N TRP A 119 21.82 -29.78 -31.25
CA TRP A 119 23.04 -29.26 -31.86
C TRP A 119 23.62 -28.11 -31.06
N LYS A 120 24.96 -28.02 -31.05
CA LYS A 120 25.66 -26.84 -30.53
C LYS A 120 25.26 -25.60 -31.35
N GLY A 121 24.83 -24.54 -30.68
CA GLY A 121 24.30 -23.33 -31.33
C GLY A 121 22.86 -23.46 -31.87
N GLY A 122 22.18 -24.58 -31.59
CA GLY A 122 20.76 -24.76 -31.88
C GLY A 122 19.84 -23.92 -30.99
N GLY A 123 18.56 -23.88 -31.32
CA GLY A 123 17.55 -23.17 -30.51
C GLY A 123 17.15 -23.93 -29.25
N VAL A 124 16.66 -23.22 -28.24
CA VAL A 124 16.20 -23.82 -26.97
C VAL A 124 14.74 -24.30 -27.10
N CYS A 125 14.43 -25.51 -26.61
CA CYS A 125 13.06 -26.06 -26.63
C CYS A 125 12.10 -25.30 -25.72
N PHE A 126 12.37 -25.30 -24.41
CA PHE A 126 11.51 -24.71 -23.37
C PHE A 126 12.29 -23.67 -22.58
N GLY A 127 12.73 -22.61 -23.24
CA GLY A 127 13.37 -21.50 -22.58
C GLY A 127 12.38 -20.40 -22.18
N PRO A 128 12.81 -19.43 -21.36
CA PRO A 128 11.97 -18.31 -20.98
C PRO A 128 11.51 -17.54 -22.23
N LYS A 129 10.24 -17.14 -22.21
CA LYS A 129 9.65 -16.19 -23.16
C LYS A 129 9.08 -15.01 -22.40
N PRO A 130 9.13 -13.80 -22.98
CA PRO A 130 8.64 -12.62 -22.32
C PRO A 130 7.14 -12.75 -22.09
N LYS A 131 6.68 -12.46 -20.87
CA LYS A 131 5.27 -12.56 -20.49
C LYS A 131 4.89 -11.55 -19.43
N GLN A 132 3.60 -11.22 -19.40
CA GLN A 132 3.04 -10.37 -18.36
C GLN A 132 2.54 -11.22 -17.19
N SER A 133 2.78 -10.78 -15.96
CA SER A 133 2.42 -11.52 -14.73
C SER A 133 1.30 -10.88 -13.93
N LYS A 134 0.58 -9.90 -14.51
CA LYS A 134 -0.41 -9.08 -13.80
C LYS A 134 -1.61 -9.91 -13.34
N ILE A 135 -1.86 -9.91 -12.03
CA ILE A 135 -3.07 -10.50 -11.44
C ILE A 135 -4.10 -9.40 -11.27
N LYS A 136 -5.31 -9.61 -11.80
CA LYS A 136 -6.41 -8.64 -11.70
C LYS A 136 -6.94 -8.56 -10.26
N ILE A 137 -7.17 -7.35 -9.77
CA ILE A 137 -7.84 -7.09 -8.49
C ILE A 137 -9.13 -6.34 -8.79
N ASN A 138 -10.24 -6.81 -8.22
CA ASN A 138 -11.52 -6.13 -8.36
C ASN A 138 -11.52 -4.81 -7.57
N LYS A 139 -12.20 -3.77 -8.11
CA LYS A 139 -12.27 -2.45 -7.48
C LYS A 139 -12.80 -2.53 -6.04
N LYS A 140 -13.85 -3.33 -5.81
CA LYS A 140 -14.45 -3.54 -4.48
C LYS A 140 -13.46 -4.18 -3.49
N GLU A 141 -12.70 -5.18 -3.93
CA GLU A 141 -11.68 -5.83 -3.11
C GLU A 141 -10.55 -4.87 -2.74
N TYR A 142 -10.10 -4.04 -3.69
CA TYR A 142 -9.10 -3.01 -3.44
C TYR A 142 -9.55 -2.00 -2.40
N CYS A 143 -10.79 -1.48 -2.52
CA CYS A 143 -11.35 -0.56 -1.54
C CYS A 143 -11.48 -1.20 -0.16
N LEU A 144 -11.96 -2.45 -0.09
CA LEU A 144 -12.08 -3.19 1.17
C LEU A 144 -10.72 -3.39 1.85
N ALA A 145 -9.67 -3.72 1.08
CA ALA A 145 -8.33 -3.88 1.61
C ALA A 145 -7.78 -2.58 2.22
N ILE A 146 -8.03 -1.42 1.59
CA ILE A 146 -7.64 -0.12 2.16
C ILE A 146 -8.40 0.18 3.45
N LYS A 147 -9.72 -0.09 3.51
CA LYS A 147 -10.50 0.07 4.76
C LYS A 147 -9.91 -0.75 5.90
N LEU A 148 -9.59 -2.01 5.63
CA LEU A 148 -8.99 -2.91 6.61
C LEU A 148 -7.62 -2.41 7.09
N LEU A 149 -6.76 -1.96 6.17
CA LEU A 149 -5.43 -1.44 6.52
C LEU A 149 -5.50 -0.14 7.33
N LEU A 150 -6.42 0.76 7.01
CA LEU A 150 -6.69 1.97 7.81
C LEU A 150 -7.19 1.60 9.21
N ARG A 151 -8.10 0.64 9.33
CA ARG A 151 -8.59 0.12 10.62
C ARG A 151 -7.45 -0.49 11.46
N LEU A 152 -6.55 -1.26 10.83
CA LEU A 152 -5.38 -1.83 11.50
C LEU A 152 -4.41 -0.74 11.97
N ALA A 153 -4.11 0.24 11.11
CA ALA A 153 -3.27 1.39 11.47
C ALA A 153 -3.87 2.20 12.63
N TYR A 154 -5.20 2.33 12.67
CA TYR A 154 -5.92 2.95 13.78
C TYR A 154 -5.79 2.15 15.08
N LYS A 155 -6.07 0.83 15.05
CA LYS A 155 -5.91 -0.06 16.22
C LYS A 155 -4.49 0.01 16.81
N GLN A 156 -3.48 0.16 15.94
CA GLN A 156 -2.08 0.29 16.31
C GLN A 156 -1.65 1.72 16.73
N LYS A 157 -2.59 2.68 16.84
CA LYS A 157 -2.32 4.09 17.18
C LYS A 157 -1.29 4.76 16.26
N ARG A 158 -1.35 4.45 14.96
CA ARG A 158 -0.44 4.99 13.93
C ARG A 158 -1.05 6.10 13.09
N ILE A 159 -2.29 6.50 13.38
CA ILE A 159 -3.00 7.54 12.64
C ILE A 159 -3.13 8.74 13.55
N LEU A 160 -2.67 9.88 13.06
CA LEU A 160 -2.82 11.20 13.66
C LEU A 160 -3.55 12.08 12.64
N ILE A 161 -4.57 12.80 13.07
CA ILE A 161 -5.35 13.76 12.27
C ILE A 161 -5.10 15.14 12.87
N VAL A 162 -4.66 16.06 12.02
CA VAL A 162 -4.37 17.46 12.33
C VAL A 162 -5.47 18.32 11.71
N GLN A 163 -5.96 19.31 12.46
CA GLN A 163 -7.06 20.17 12.03
C GLN A 163 -6.67 20.99 10.78
N SER A 164 -5.50 21.62 10.81
CA SER A 164 -4.99 22.42 9.71
C SER A 164 -3.48 22.65 9.88
N LEU A 165 -2.76 22.70 8.77
CA LEU A 165 -1.35 23.10 8.69
C LEU A 165 -1.19 24.52 8.13
N ILE A 166 -2.28 25.28 8.04
CA ILE A 166 -2.37 26.59 7.36
C ILE A 166 -1.90 27.75 8.26
N ALA A 167 -1.20 27.48 9.38
CA ALA A 167 -0.55 28.56 10.11
C ALA A 167 0.47 29.23 9.18
N THR A 168 0.42 30.55 9.03
CA THR A 168 1.21 31.34 8.06
C THR A 168 2.73 31.10 8.05
N PRO A 169 3.44 30.77 9.15
CA PRO A 169 4.85 30.37 9.07
C PRO A 169 5.07 28.93 8.59
N LEU A 170 4.02 28.09 8.63
CA LEU A 170 4.07 26.68 8.27
C LEU A 170 3.83 26.45 6.78
N SER A 171 3.06 27.32 6.11
CA SER A 171 2.71 27.17 4.69
C SER A 171 3.90 27.39 3.74
N ASN A 172 4.92 28.16 4.14
CA ASN A 172 6.11 28.43 3.33
C ASN A 172 7.37 27.71 3.85
N ILE A 173 7.21 26.52 4.43
CA ILE A 173 8.37 25.72 4.82
C ILE A 173 9.08 25.21 3.57
N GLN A 174 10.33 25.66 3.39
CA GLN A 174 11.22 25.24 2.32
C GLN A 174 12.45 24.50 2.86
N LYS A 175 12.72 24.58 4.17
CA LYS A 175 13.92 24.02 4.80
C LYS A 175 13.65 22.65 5.41
N THR A 176 14.60 21.74 5.24
CA THR A 176 14.57 20.37 5.80
C THR A 176 14.51 20.37 7.33
N ASN A 177 15.22 21.30 7.97
CA ASN A 177 15.28 21.44 9.44
C ASN A 177 13.91 21.82 10.03
N GLU A 178 13.17 22.70 9.37
CA GLU A 178 11.83 23.12 9.80
C GLU A 178 10.85 21.94 9.74
N ILE A 179 10.87 21.15 8.66
CA ILE A 179 10.05 19.93 8.54
C ILE A 179 10.42 18.89 9.59
N LYS A 180 11.72 18.70 9.85
CA LYS A 180 12.18 17.80 10.91
C LYS A 180 11.62 18.24 12.26
N ASN A 181 11.68 19.54 12.57
CA ASN A 181 11.13 20.09 13.80
C ASN A 181 9.61 19.90 13.89
N LEU A 182 8.88 20.17 12.81
CA LEU A 182 7.43 19.93 12.69
C LEU A 182 7.08 18.46 12.96
N PHE A 183 7.77 17.52 12.32
CA PHE A 183 7.51 16.10 12.57
C PHE A 183 7.84 15.70 14.01
N THR A 184 8.89 16.26 14.60
CA THR A 184 9.19 16.00 16.01
C THR A 184 8.13 16.59 16.95
N SER A 185 7.57 17.77 16.66
CA SER A 185 6.55 18.40 17.50
C SER A 185 5.22 17.62 17.41
N LEU A 186 4.82 17.22 16.21
CA LEU A 186 3.64 16.36 15.99
C LEU A 186 3.78 14.98 16.63
N ILE A 187 5.00 14.46 16.76
CA ILE A 187 5.22 13.17 17.41
C ILE A 187 5.28 13.32 18.93
N LYS A 188 5.93 14.35 19.47
CA LYS A 188 6.07 14.58 20.92
C LYS A 188 4.72 14.79 21.62
N SER A 189 3.71 15.34 20.94
CA SER A 189 2.36 15.50 21.50
C SER A 189 1.67 14.18 21.82
N GLU A 190 2.11 13.09 21.19
CA GLU A 190 1.74 11.74 21.57
C GLU A 190 2.87 11.17 22.44
N ASN A 191 2.58 10.75 23.67
CA ASN A 191 3.53 10.22 24.68
C ASN A 191 4.32 8.95 24.25
N ASN A 192 4.47 8.69 22.95
CA ASN A 192 5.20 7.58 22.38
C ASN A 192 6.67 7.92 22.19
N LYS A 193 7.54 7.11 22.81
CA LYS A 193 9.01 7.13 22.64
C LYS A 193 9.39 7.17 21.16
N LYS A 194 10.51 7.86 20.84
CA LYS A 194 11.14 8.00 19.52
C LYS A 194 10.89 6.79 18.62
N SER A 195 9.86 6.85 17.78
CA SER A 195 9.52 5.73 16.91
C SER A 195 10.43 5.76 15.69
N SER A 196 11.18 4.69 15.45
CA SER A 196 11.98 4.46 14.25
C SER A 196 11.15 4.28 12.96
N GLN A 197 9.84 4.50 13.05
CA GLN A 197 8.84 4.36 11.99
C GLN A 197 8.95 5.47 10.96
N ALA A 198 8.59 5.17 9.72
CA ALA A 198 8.50 6.22 8.69
C ALA A 198 7.24 7.06 8.88
N ILE A 199 7.30 8.34 8.54
CA ILE A 199 6.21 9.29 8.72
C ILE A 199 5.66 9.59 7.33
N ARG A 200 4.33 9.54 7.19
CA ARG A 200 3.65 9.94 5.97
C ARG A 200 2.65 11.04 6.26
N LEU A 201 2.90 12.22 5.74
CA LEU A 201 1.97 13.33 5.75
C LEU A 201 1.02 13.21 4.54
N ILE A 202 -0.27 13.29 4.78
CA ILE A 202 -1.32 13.13 3.78
C ILE A 202 -2.13 14.41 3.77
N LEU A 203 -2.02 15.13 2.66
CA LEU A 203 -2.67 16.40 2.42
C LEU A 203 -3.84 16.22 1.46
N SER A 204 -4.81 17.13 1.53
CA SER A 204 -5.86 17.24 0.53
C SER A 204 -5.29 17.81 -0.78
N GLU A 205 -5.98 17.66 -1.89
CA GLU A 205 -5.44 18.09 -3.19
C GLU A 205 -5.27 19.61 -3.27
N GLN A 206 -6.15 20.35 -2.60
CA GLN A 206 -6.07 21.81 -2.48
C GLN A 206 -4.85 22.22 -1.64
N GLU A 207 -4.70 21.64 -0.45
CA GLU A 207 -3.54 21.89 0.42
C GLU A 207 -2.22 21.49 -0.25
N TYR A 208 -2.24 20.37 -0.98
CA TYR A 208 -1.05 19.86 -1.66
C TYR A 208 -0.58 20.83 -2.76
N LYS A 209 -1.50 21.43 -3.51
CA LYS A 209 -1.20 22.46 -4.51
C LYS A 209 -0.72 23.76 -3.86
N ASN A 210 -1.32 24.15 -2.73
CA ASN A 210 -0.97 25.42 -2.07
C ASN A 210 0.41 25.38 -1.40
N PHE A 211 0.73 24.33 -0.64
CA PHE A 211 1.99 24.23 0.11
C PHE A 211 2.62 22.83 0.10
N GLY A 212 1.87 21.79 -0.28
CA GLY A 212 2.37 20.40 -0.22
C GLY A 212 3.58 20.11 -1.11
N GLU A 213 3.75 20.83 -2.22
CA GLU A 213 4.95 20.70 -3.06
C GLU A 213 6.22 21.13 -2.34
N ASN A 214 6.18 22.26 -1.64
CA ASN A 214 7.30 22.74 -0.81
C ASN A 214 7.62 21.74 0.29
N PHE A 215 6.57 21.20 0.94
CA PHE A 215 6.72 20.15 1.96
C PHE A 215 7.33 18.88 1.39
N LYS A 216 6.94 18.45 0.20
CA LYS A 216 7.51 17.29 -0.47
C LYS A 216 8.98 17.51 -0.80
N ARG A 217 9.35 18.69 -1.31
CA ARG A 217 10.75 19.04 -1.60
C ARG A 217 11.59 19.02 -0.33
N ALA A 218 11.16 19.71 0.73
CA ALA A 218 11.90 19.76 1.98
C ALA A 218 11.89 18.43 2.77
N SER A 219 10.93 17.53 2.55
CA SER A 219 10.93 16.19 3.16
C SER A 219 11.71 15.15 2.36
N SER A 220 12.01 15.39 1.08
CA SER A 220 12.66 14.42 0.18
C SER A 220 14.03 13.95 0.66
N ASN A 221 14.79 14.81 1.34
CA ASN A 221 16.10 14.47 1.90
C ASN A 221 16.00 13.66 3.22
N ILE A 222 14.80 13.51 3.80
CA ILE A 222 14.58 12.76 5.03
C ILE A 222 14.15 11.34 4.65
N SER A 223 15.05 10.36 4.82
CA SER A 223 14.85 8.96 4.40
C SER A 223 13.58 8.27 4.91
N LYS A 224 13.06 8.73 6.06
CA LYS A 224 11.87 8.19 6.73
C LYS A 224 10.67 9.13 6.71
N ALA A 225 10.67 10.20 5.93
CA ALA A 225 9.50 11.06 5.78
C ALA A 225 9.03 11.07 4.32
N ASN A 226 7.72 11.15 4.12
CA ASN A 226 7.16 11.33 2.79
C ASN A 226 5.87 12.15 2.89
N VAL A 227 5.65 13.02 1.92
CA VAL A 227 4.45 13.86 1.80
C VAL A 227 3.71 13.43 0.55
N ILE A 228 2.45 13.04 0.71
CA ILE A 228 1.60 12.56 -0.38
C ILE A 228 0.26 13.28 -0.38
N ASN A 229 -0.38 13.29 -1.54
CA ASN A 229 -1.77 13.72 -1.72
C ASN A 229 -2.73 12.56 -1.37
N GLU A 230 -3.98 12.84 -1.01
CA GLU A 230 -5.02 11.84 -0.74
C GLU A 230 -5.23 10.84 -1.89
N LYS A 231 -5.09 11.26 -3.14
CA LYS A 231 -5.23 10.41 -4.34
C LYS A 231 -4.10 9.40 -4.46
N GLN A 232 -2.91 9.72 -3.95
CA GLN A 232 -1.71 8.89 -4.00
C GLN A 232 -1.68 7.84 -2.87
N LEU A 233 -2.68 7.80 -2.00
CA LEU A 233 -2.81 6.76 -0.99
C LEU A 233 -3.11 5.41 -1.66
N THR A 234 -2.15 4.49 -1.60
CA THR A 234 -2.27 3.14 -2.16
C THR A 234 -1.96 2.06 -1.12
N LEU A 235 -2.27 0.80 -1.45
CA LEU A 235 -1.93 -0.36 -0.61
C LEU A 235 -0.44 -0.42 -0.23
N ALA A 236 0.45 0.03 -1.13
CA ALA A 236 1.89 0.03 -0.86
C ALA A 236 2.28 0.90 0.34
N ASN A 237 1.51 1.95 0.61
CA ASN A 237 1.81 2.85 1.72
C ASN A 237 1.65 2.16 3.07
N PHE A 238 0.80 1.13 3.18
CA PHE A 238 0.58 0.43 4.45
C PHE A 238 1.59 -0.68 4.75
N THR A 239 2.43 -1.07 3.78
CA THR A 239 3.37 -2.20 3.96
C THR A 239 4.51 -1.92 4.92
N LYS A 240 5.05 -0.69 4.89
CA LYS A 240 6.10 -0.28 5.81
C LYS A 240 5.48 0.15 7.14
N PRO A 241 6.18 -0.05 8.27
CA PRO A 241 5.70 0.48 9.54
C PRO A 241 5.80 2.01 9.53
N THR A 242 4.71 2.67 9.13
CA THR A 242 4.58 4.11 9.00
C THR A 242 3.46 4.71 9.82
N LYS A 243 3.79 5.82 10.49
CA LYS A 243 2.83 6.71 11.12
C LYS A 243 2.23 7.61 10.05
N PHE A 244 0.91 7.65 9.98
CA PHE A 244 0.15 8.47 9.04
C PHE A 244 -0.35 9.71 9.75
N ILE A 245 -0.05 10.86 9.18
CA ILE A 245 -0.52 12.17 9.62
C ILE A 245 -1.44 12.70 8.53
N PHE A 246 -2.73 12.81 8.81
CA PHE A 246 -3.72 13.35 7.89
C PHE A 246 -4.07 14.78 8.25
N THR A 247 -4.30 15.65 7.28
CA THR A 247 -5.15 16.82 7.50
C THR A 247 -6.61 16.39 7.60
N LEU A 248 -7.42 17.18 8.30
CA LEU A 248 -8.85 16.91 8.46
C LEU A 248 -9.53 16.72 7.10
N ASP A 249 -9.27 17.64 6.16
CA ASP A 249 -9.86 17.62 4.82
C ASP A 249 -9.44 16.40 4.01
N ALA A 250 -8.15 16.02 4.07
CA ALA A 250 -7.67 14.82 3.42
C ALA A 250 -8.35 13.57 3.98
N PHE A 251 -8.49 13.50 5.31
CA PHE A 251 -9.14 12.38 5.96
C PHE A 251 -10.62 12.25 5.55
N LEU A 252 -11.36 13.36 5.47
CA LEU A 252 -12.75 13.38 5.02
C LEU A 252 -12.90 12.94 3.55
N LYS A 253 -12.00 13.38 2.66
CA LYS A 253 -11.99 12.96 1.24
C LYS A 253 -11.65 11.47 1.07
N ILE A 254 -10.72 10.95 1.87
CA ILE A 254 -10.38 9.52 1.88
C ILE A 254 -11.54 8.70 2.41
N ARG A 255 -12.24 9.23 3.42
CA ARG A 255 -13.48 8.64 3.94
C ARG A 255 -14.50 8.54 2.81
N SER A 256 -14.89 9.62 2.15
CA SER A 256 -15.89 9.54 1.08
C SER A 256 -15.48 8.64 -0.09
N LYS A 257 -14.19 8.57 -0.42
CA LYS A 257 -13.68 7.75 -1.53
C LYS A 257 -13.75 6.25 -1.26
N PHE A 258 -13.37 5.83 -0.06
CA PHE A 258 -13.26 4.42 0.26
C PHE A 258 -14.45 3.93 1.07
N LEU A 259 -14.90 4.69 2.07
CA LEU A 259 -15.81 4.28 3.15
C LEU A 259 -17.28 4.50 2.82
#